data_AF-A0A401QCE6-F1
#
_entry.id   AF-A0A401QCE6-F1
#
_cell.length_a   1.000
_cell.length_b   1.000
_cell.length_c   1.000
_cell.angle_alpha   90.00
_cell.angle_beta   90.00
_cell.angle_gamma   90.00
#
_symmetry.space_group_name_H-M   'P 1'
#
loop_
_entity.id
_entity.type
_entity.pdbx_description
1 polymer ?
#
loop_
_entity_poly.entity_id
_entity_poly.type
_entity_poly.pdbx_seq_one_letter_code
_entity_poly.pdbx_strand_id
1 'polypeptide(L)'
;MDWGTNALRDVCDVFQVLAEVQSWDLPPLADRYKRACDSLALAEDSSMSKILQLQENGSSIDLSNLSLNKEQLTPILRALKFQTATRRLCLSANRLGDDAMDELLASLVTMPNLTLLDLSSNRITHEGLRKLCDPSTPSRDSPFQV
;
A
#
# COMPACT_ATOMS: atom_id res chain seq x y z
N MET A 1 20.16 -58.15 28.26
CA MET A 1 20.93 -57.12 29.00
C MET A 1 21.20 -56.02 28.00
N ASP A 2 20.26 -55.08 27.91
CA ASP A 2 20.37 -53.76 28.56
C ASP A 2 21.18 -52.78 27.71
N TRP A 3 20.72 -51.58 27.35
CA TRP A 3 19.43 -50.88 27.30
C TRP A 3 19.79 -49.47 26.78
N GLY A 4 18.91 -48.82 26.00
CA GLY A 4 18.85 -47.34 25.84
C GLY A 4 19.96 -46.68 25.02
N THR A 5 19.76 -45.59 24.27
CA THR A 5 18.74 -44.53 24.33
C THR A 5 18.76 -43.70 23.03
N ASN A 6 17.57 -43.23 22.64
CA ASN A 6 17.24 -41.95 21.98
C ASN A 6 17.91 -41.58 20.63
N ALA A 7 17.18 -41.56 19.52
CA ALA A 7 16.13 -40.60 19.10
C ALA A 7 16.70 -39.58 18.09
N LEU A 8 15.84 -39.13 17.18
CA LEU A 8 16.02 -38.06 16.20
C LEU A 8 16.72 -38.45 14.90
N ARG A 9 15.90 -38.85 13.92
CA ARG A 9 15.70 -37.95 12.78
C ARG A 9 14.34 -38.21 12.17
N ASP A 10 13.47 -37.28 12.51
CA ASP A 10 12.13 -37.10 11.99
C ASP A 10 12.05 -37.36 10.49
N VAL A 11 10.98 -38.06 10.16
CA VAL A 11 10.31 -38.05 8.87
C VAL A 11 9.93 -36.59 8.57
N CYS A 12 10.87 -35.84 7.98
CA CYS A 12 10.52 -34.65 7.23
C CYS A 12 10.13 -35.11 5.83
N ASP A 13 8.85 -35.45 5.66
CA ASP A 13 8.16 -35.17 4.40
C ASP A 13 8.27 -33.66 4.18
N VAL A 14 9.39 -33.23 3.61
CA VAL A 14 9.54 -31.87 3.10
C VAL A 14 8.65 -31.84 1.87
N PHE A 15 7.37 -31.51 2.08
CA PHE A 15 6.48 -31.07 1.02
C PHE A 15 7.15 -29.88 0.35
N GLN A 16 7.88 -30.18 -0.72
CA GLN A 16 8.46 -29.19 -1.60
C GLN A 16 7.27 -28.52 -2.27
N VAL A 17 6.90 -27.33 -1.81
CA VAL A 17 5.89 -26.52 -2.47
C VAL A 17 6.50 -26.09 -3.81
N LEU A 18 6.28 -26.89 -4.84
CA LEU A 18 6.56 -26.55 -6.23
C LEU A 18 5.54 -25.48 -6.64
N ALA A 19 5.85 -24.23 -6.34
CA ALA A 19 5.13 -23.09 -6.88
C ALA A 19 5.84 -22.64 -8.17
N GLU A 20 5.26 -22.98 -9.31
CA GLU A 20 5.65 -22.37 -10.59
C GLU A 20 5.01 -20.98 -10.68
N VAL A 21 5.83 -19.94 -10.66
CA VAL A 21 5.36 -18.57 -10.92
C VAL A 21 5.12 -18.46 -12.44
N GLN A 22 3.87 -18.67 -12.86
CA GLN A 22 3.48 -18.72 -14.27
C GLN A 22 3.57 -17.36 -14.97
N SER A 23 3.39 -16.26 -14.25
CA SER A 23 3.67 -14.90 -14.73
C SER A 23 3.80 -13.92 -13.57
N TRP A 24 4.47 -12.80 -13.82
CA TRP A 24 4.57 -11.66 -12.89
C TRP A 24 3.54 -10.58 -13.21
N ASP A 25 2.38 -10.99 -13.76
CA ASP A 25 1.33 -10.03 -14.12
C ASP A 25 0.80 -9.38 -12.85
N LEU A 26 0.75 -8.03 -12.86
CA LEU A 26 0.19 -7.26 -11.76
C LEU A 26 -1.29 -7.68 -11.59
N PRO A 27 -1.71 -8.22 -10.43
CA PRO A 27 -3.09 -8.64 -10.25
C PRO A 27 -4.04 -7.44 -10.39
N PRO A 28 -5.31 -7.67 -10.76
CA PRO A 28 -6.31 -6.62 -10.88
C PRO A 28 -6.35 -5.72 -9.65
N LEU A 29 -6.54 -4.42 -9.86
CA LEU A 29 -6.46 -3.39 -8.82
C LEU A 29 -7.47 -3.66 -7.69
N ALA A 30 -8.67 -4.14 -8.05
CA ALA A 30 -9.69 -4.55 -7.09
C ALA A 30 -9.25 -5.73 -6.21
N ASP A 31 -8.61 -6.74 -6.81
CA ASP A 31 -8.09 -7.90 -6.05
C ASP A 31 -6.98 -7.49 -5.11
N ARG A 32 -6.12 -6.56 -5.53
CA ARG A 32 -5.06 -6.01 -4.70
C ARG A 32 -5.62 -5.19 -3.54
N TYR A 33 -6.66 -4.40 -3.78
CA TYR A 33 -7.38 -3.67 -2.74
C TYR A 33 -7.99 -4.63 -1.72
N LYS A 34 -8.69 -5.67 -2.19
CA LYS A 34 -9.27 -6.69 -1.33
C LYS A 34 -8.21 -7.37 -0.45
N ARG A 35 -7.11 -7.82 -1.03
CA ARG A 35 -5.98 -8.40 -0.29
C ARG A 35 -5.38 -7.42 0.72
N ALA A 36 -5.33 -6.12 0.39
CA ALA A 36 -4.84 -5.11 1.30
C ALA A 36 -5.80 -4.87 2.48
N CYS A 37 -7.12 -4.89 2.25
CA CYS A 37 -8.13 -4.86 3.31
C CYS A 37 -8.00 -6.09 4.22
N ASP A 38 -7.91 -7.29 3.64
CA ASP A 38 -7.74 -8.54 4.38
C ASP A 38 -6.48 -8.51 5.26
N SER A 39 -5.35 -8.06 4.69
CA SER A 39 -4.07 -7.93 5.41
C SER A 39 -4.10 -6.92 6.55
N LEU A 40 -5.02 -5.94 6.50
CA LEU A 40 -5.18 -4.90 7.51
C LEU A 40 -6.34 -5.19 8.47
N ALA A 41 -7.03 -6.33 8.32
CA ALA A 41 -8.25 -6.66 9.04
C ALA A 41 -9.35 -5.57 8.92
N LEU A 42 -9.44 -4.94 7.74
CA LEU A 42 -10.44 -3.92 7.42
C LEU A 42 -11.57 -4.52 6.59
N ALA A 43 -12.79 -4.00 6.78
CA ALA A 43 -13.92 -4.38 5.93
C ALA A 43 -13.73 -3.81 4.51
N GLU A 44 -13.88 -4.68 3.50
CA GLU A 44 -13.87 -4.26 2.09
C GLU A 44 -15.09 -3.40 1.77
N ASP A 45 -14.87 -2.23 1.16
CA ASP A 45 -15.96 -1.44 0.58
C ASP A 45 -16.20 -1.88 -0.87
N SER A 46 -17.36 -2.49 -1.13
CA SER A 46 -17.77 -2.94 -2.47
C SER A 46 -17.89 -1.80 -3.48
N SER A 47 -18.11 -0.56 -3.04
CA SER A 47 -18.15 0.63 -3.89
C SER A 47 -16.74 1.01 -4.33
N MET A 48 -15.80 1.02 -3.39
CA MET A 48 -14.38 1.28 -3.68
C MET A 48 -13.80 0.26 -4.65
N SER A 49 -14.09 -1.03 -4.44
CA SER A 49 -13.66 -2.12 -5.32
C SER A 49 -14.09 -1.89 -6.77
N LYS A 50 -15.34 -1.46 -6.99
CA LYS A 50 -15.88 -1.12 -8.31
C LYS A 50 -15.23 0.13 -8.92
N ILE A 51 -15.05 1.19 -8.13
CA ILE A 51 -14.41 2.43 -8.60
C ILE A 51 -13.00 2.13 -9.11
N LEU A 52 -12.22 1.38 -8.32
CA LEU A 52 -10.87 0.98 -8.68
C LEU A 52 -10.84 0.09 -9.92
N GLN A 53 -11.74 -0.88 -10.02
CA GLN A 53 -11.85 -1.75 -11.19
C GLN A 53 -12.13 -0.97 -12.49
N LEU A 54 -13.01 0.04 -12.43
CA LEU A 54 -13.35 0.86 -13.60
C LEU A 54 -12.21 1.79 -14.03
N GLN A 55 -11.37 2.21 -13.08
CA GLN A 55 -10.29 3.17 -13.32
C GLN A 55 -8.93 2.52 -13.56
N GLU A 56 -8.79 1.20 -13.38
CA GLU A 56 -7.51 0.48 -13.43
C GLU A 56 -6.72 0.68 -14.73
N ASN A 57 -7.40 0.66 -15.87
CA ASN A 57 -6.78 0.87 -17.19
C ASN A 57 -6.70 2.36 -17.57
N GLY A 58 -7.16 3.25 -16.68
CA GLY A 58 -7.20 4.68 -16.89
C GLY A 58 -5.86 5.35 -16.59
N SER A 59 -5.61 6.47 -17.27
CA SER A 59 -4.47 7.35 -16.96
C SER A 59 -4.72 8.23 -15.73
N SER A 60 -5.93 8.18 -15.16
CA SER A 60 -6.35 9.00 -14.02
C SER A 60 -7.19 8.17 -13.07
N ILE A 61 -6.85 8.20 -11.79
CA ILE A 61 -7.61 7.59 -10.70
C ILE A 61 -8.19 8.74 -9.87
N ASP A 62 -9.51 8.82 -9.82
CA ASP A 62 -10.24 9.85 -9.10
C ASP A 62 -10.96 9.24 -7.89
N LEU A 63 -10.49 9.64 -6.71
CA LEU A 63 -10.98 9.24 -5.40
C LEU A 63 -11.40 10.49 -4.60
N SER A 64 -11.79 11.55 -5.29
CA SER A 64 -12.22 12.80 -4.67
C SER A 64 -13.58 12.70 -3.99
N ASN A 65 -13.78 13.48 -2.93
CA ASN A 65 -15.07 13.59 -2.21
C ASN A 65 -15.63 12.26 -1.66
N LEU A 66 -14.75 11.33 -1.28
CA LEU A 66 -15.12 10.03 -0.72
C LEU A 66 -15.06 10.00 0.82
N SER A 67 -14.78 11.15 1.45
CA SER A 67 -14.59 11.26 2.90
C SER A 67 -13.52 10.30 3.47
N LEU A 68 -12.53 9.93 2.66
CA LEU A 68 -11.49 8.97 3.03
C LEU A 68 -10.67 9.48 4.22
N ASN A 69 -10.46 8.61 5.20
CA ASN A 69 -9.48 8.79 6.27
C ASN A 69 -8.20 7.98 5.99
N LYS A 70 -7.19 8.07 6.87
CA LYS A 70 -5.95 7.30 6.74
C LYS A 70 -6.19 5.79 6.65
N GLU A 71 -7.06 5.25 7.50
CA GLU A 71 -7.33 3.80 7.57
C GLU A 71 -7.91 3.26 6.26
N GLN A 72 -8.84 4.01 5.64
CA GLN A 72 -9.43 3.67 4.35
C GLN A 72 -8.48 3.94 3.19
N LEU A 73 -7.63 4.96 3.29
CA LEU A 73 -6.65 5.30 2.25
C LEU A 73 -5.52 4.27 2.17
N THR A 74 -5.05 3.75 3.31
CA THR A 74 -3.93 2.79 3.39
C THR A 74 -4.09 1.57 2.46
N PRO A 75 -5.21 0.81 2.49
CA PRO A 75 -5.38 -0.34 1.59
C PRO A 75 -5.42 0.10 0.12
N ILE A 76 -6.01 1.26 -0.18
CA ILE A 76 -6.05 1.81 -1.54
C ILE A 76 -4.63 2.12 -2.01
N LEU A 77 -3.83 2.81 -1.20
CA LEU A 77 -2.45 3.13 -1.52
C LEU A 77 -1.58 1.89 -1.73
N ARG A 78 -1.79 0.82 -0.94
CA ARG A 78 -1.11 -0.47 -1.15
C ARG A 78 -1.53 -1.13 -2.46
N ALA A 79 -2.81 -1.01 -2.82
CA ALA A 79 -3.33 -1.48 -4.10
C ALA A 79 -2.83 -0.65 -5.28
N LEU A 80 -2.50 0.62 -5.10
CA LEU A 80 -1.98 1.47 -6.18
C LEU A 80 -0.49 1.30 -6.44
N LYS A 81 0.26 0.61 -5.57
CA LYS A 81 1.71 0.40 -5.76
C LYS A 81 1.98 -0.24 -7.12
N PHE A 82 3.05 0.16 -7.81
CA PHE A 82 3.41 -0.37 -9.13
C PHE A 82 2.37 -0.16 -10.24
N GLN A 83 1.35 0.67 -10.02
CA GLN A 83 0.41 1.01 -11.08
C GLN A 83 1.10 1.94 -12.10
N THR A 84 1.47 1.39 -13.25
CA THR A 84 2.25 2.12 -14.26
C THR A 84 1.37 2.91 -15.24
N ALA A 85 0.10 2.54 -15.39
CA ALA A 85 -0.82 3.25 -16.29
C ALA A 85 -1.23 4.64 -15.77
N THR A 86 -1.25 4.82 -14.45
CA THR A 86 -1.76 6.03 -13.81
C THR A 86 -0.79 7.20 -13.89
N ARG A 87 -1.26 8.31 -14.47
CA ARG A 87 -0.56 9.60 -14.56
C ARG A 87 -1.11 10.65 -13.62
N ARG A 88 -2.36 10.50 -13.18
CA ARG A 88 -3.05 11.44 -12.28
C ARG A 88 -3.72 10.68 -11.14
N LEU A 89 -3.52 11.14 -9.91
CA LEU A 89 -4.18 10.64 -8.72
C LEU A 89 -4.87 11.82 -8.02
N CYS A 90 -6.20 11.78 -7.98
CA CYS A 90 -7.01 12.79 -7.32
C CYS A 90 -7.53 12.25 -5.98
N LEU A 91 -7.08 12.87 -4.89
CA LEU A 91 -7.49 12.58 -3.52
C LEU A 91 -8.13 13.80 -2.86
N SER A 92 -8.64 14.74 -3.67
CA SER A 92 -9.18 16.00 -3.18
C SER A 92 -10.48 15.83 -2.38
N ALA A 93 -10.78 16.80 -1.52
CA ALA A 93 -12.02 16.83 -0.72
C ALA A 93 -12.20 15.56 0.16
N ASN A 94 -11.12 15.03 0.72
CA ASN A 94 -11.15 13.93 1.68
C ASN A 94 -10.80 14.41 3.10
N ARG A 95 -10.67 13.48 4.04
CA ARG A 95 -10.37 13.76 5.46
C ARG A 95 -8.93 13.37 5.80
N LEU A 96 -8.00 13.53 4.85
CA LEU A 96 -6.60 13.16 5.04
C LEU A 96 -5.88 14.18 5.92
N GLY A 97 -5.14 13.71 6.90
CA GLY A 97 -4.26 14.50 7.76
C GLY A 97 -2.78 14.21 7.51
N ASP A 98 -1.93 14.82 8.33
CA ASP A 98 -0.47 14.67 8.23
C ASP A 98 0.02 13.24 8.52
N ASP A 99 -0.81 12.45 9.20
CA ASP A 99 -0.59 11.05 9.56
C ASP A 99 -0.67 10.09 8.36
N ALA A 100 -1.32 10.51 7.27
CA ALA A 100 -1.43 9.74 6.03
C ALA A 100 -0.27 10.00 5.05
N MET A 101 0.54 11.05 5.28
CA MET A 101 1.58 11.49 4.34
C MET A 101 2.72 10.47 4.18
N ASP A 102 3.07 9.76 5.25
CA ASP A 102 4.15 8.77 5.22
C ASP A 102 3.77 7.55 4.33
N GLU A 103 2.54 7.05 4.46
CA GLU A 103 2.04 5.95 3.61
C GLU A 103 1.85 6.42 2.17
N LEU A 104 1.36 7.65 1.97
CA LEU A 104 1.23 8.26 0.65
C LEU A 104 2.60 8.32 -0.04
N LEU A 105 3.62 8.86 0.62
CA LEU A 105 4.98 8.92 0.10
C LEU A 105 5.51 7.53 -0.27
N ALA A 106 5.33 6.54 0.63
CA ALA A 106 5.76 5.16 0.40
C ALA A 106 5.07 4.49 -0.81
N SER A 107 3.87 4.93 -1.18
CA SER A 107 3.20 4.48 -2.40
C SER A 107 3.61 5.30 -3.63
N LEU A 108 3.76 6.62 -3.52
CA LEU A 108 4.15 7.52 -4.62
C LEU A 108 5.49 7.10 -5.24
N VAL A 109 6.47 6.69 -4.44
CA VAL A 109 7.78 6.22 -4.94
C VAL A 109 7.69 4.99 -5.85
N THR A 110 6.58 4.25 -5.79
CA THR A 110 6.35 3.05 -6.61
C THR A 110 5.52 3.33 -7.87
N MET A 111 5.11 4.59 -8.11
CA MET A 111 4.29 5.01 -9.24
C MET A 111 5.09 5.97 -10.15
N PRO A 112 6.00 5.44 -10.99
CA PRO A 112 6.98 6.26 -11.73
C PRO A 112 6.37 7.18 -12.78
N ASN A 113 5.16 6.87 -13.25
CA ASN A 113 4.48 7.64 -14.30
C ASN A 113 3.51 8.70 -13.75
N LEU A 114 3.39 8.82 -12.41
CA LEU A 114 2.51 9.80 -11.80
C LEU A 114 3.07 11.22 -12.02
N THR A 115 2.27 12.07 -12.65
CA THR A 115 2.61 13.46 -12.99
C THR A 115 1.79 14.49 -12.23
N LEU A 116 0.61 14.09 -11.75
CA LEU A 116 -0.29 14.96 -11.00
C LEU A 116 -0.82 14.21 -9.79
N LEU A 117 -0.63 14.83 -8.63
CA LEU A 117 -1.24 14.42 -7.37
C LEU A 117 -2.06 15.60 -6.83
N ASP A 118 -3.38 15.41 -6.73
CA ASP A 118 -4.27 16.43 -6.15
C ASP A 118 -4.66 16.03 -4.72
N LEU A 119 -4.20 16.83 -3.75
CA LEU A 119 -4.50 16.69 -2.33
C LEU A 119 -5.34 17.87 -1.79
N SER A 120 -5.93 18.68 -2.67
CA SER A 120 -6.70 19.87 -2.29
C SER A 120 -7.89 19.54 -1.39
N SER A 121 -8.32 20.50 -0.58
CA SER A 121 -9.47 20.35 0.32
C SER A 121 -9.37 19.15 1.29
N ASN A 122 -8.15 18.83 1.74
CA ASN A 122 -7.88 17.90 2.84
C ASN A 122 -7.52 18.66 4.13
N ARG A 123 -7.22 17.93 5.21
CA ARG A 123 -6.80 18.47 6.52
C ARG A 123 -5.29 18.36 6.72
N ILE A 124 -4.53 18.49 5.64
CA ILE A 124 -3.06 18.40 5.63
C ILE A 124 -2.51 19.77 6.00
N THR A 125 -1.62 19.81 6.99
CA THR A 125 -0.93 21.04 7.41
C THR A 125 0.38 21.22 6.65
N HIS A 126 1.04 22.35 6.88
CA HIS A 126 2.36 22.62 6.32
C HIS A 126 3.41 21.58 6.75
N GLU A 127 3.29 20.96 7.92
CA GLU A 127 4.21 19.90 8.37
C GLU A 127 4.03 18.62 7.56
N GLY A 128 2.79 18.21 7.29
CA GLY A 128 2.50 17.06 6.44
C GLY A 128 3.00 17.24 5.01
N LEU A 129 2.82 18.44 4.44
CA LEU A 129 3.36 18.74 3.09
C LEU A 129 4.89 18.72 3.05
N ARG A 130 5.57 19.16 4.11
CA ARG A 130 7.03 19.08 4.19
C ARG A 130 7.54 17.63 4.08
N LYS A 131 6.82 16.66 4.66
CA LYS A 131 7.17 15.23 4.51
C LYS A 131 7.11 14.74 3.07
N LEU A 132 6.16 15.25 2.27
CA LEU A 132 6.05 14.89 0.85
C LEU A 132 7.13 15.54 -0.01
N CYS A 133 7.55 16.77 0.33
CA CYS A 133 8.57 17.50 -0.42
C CYS A 133 10.00 17.12 -0.03
N ASP A 134 10.22 16.69 1.20
CA ASP A 134 11.54 16.33 1.73
C ASP A 134 11.53 14.90 2.29
N PRO A 135 11.68 13.88 1.42
CA PRO A 135 11.74 12.48 1.86
C PRO A 135 12.99 12.18 2.70
N SER A 136 13.92 13.13 2.85
CA SER A 136 15.26 12.92 3.40
C SER A 136 15.46 13.43 4.82
N THR A 137 14.45 13.98 5.49
CA THR A 137 14.57 14.34 6.92
C THR A 137 14.12 13.17 7.80
N PRO A 138 15.04 12.34 8.32
CA PRO A 138 14.72 11.59 9.52
C PRO A 138 14.41 12.62 10.61
N SER A 139 13.36 12.34 11.38
CA SER A 139 12.98 13.05 12.60
C SER A 139 14.25 13.45 13.36
N ARG A 140 14.40 14.73 13.68
CA ARG A 140 15.59 15.33 14.34
C ARG A 140 15.88 14.79 15.76
N ASP A 141 15.26 13.69 16.16
CA ASP A 141 15.47 12.97 17.42
C ASP A 141 16.40 11.75 17.26
N SER A 142 17.48 11.90 16.50
CA SER A 142 18.57 10.92 16.49
C SER A 142 19.71 11.46 17.36
N PRO A 143 19.97 10.90 18.57
CA PRO A 143 20.94 11.45 19.52
C PRO A 143 22.40 11.15 19.19
N PHE A 144 22.71 10.67 17.97
CA PHE A 144 24.07 10.32 17.59
C PHE A 144 24.40 10.85 16.19
N GLN A 145 25.18 11.92 16.14
CA GLN A 145 26.00 12.27 14.99
C GLN A 145 27.47 12.15 15.39
N VAL A 146 28.24 11.48 14.52
CA VAL A 146 29.69 11.26 14.58
C VAL A 146 30.44 12.52 14.19
#